data_AF-K6ZY73-F1
#
_entry.id   AF-K6ZY73-F1
#
_cell.length_a   1.000
_cell.length_b   1.000
_cell.length_c   1.000
_cell.angle_alpha   90.00
_cell.angle_beta   90.00
_cell.angle_gamma   90.00
#
_symmetry.space_group_name_H-M   'P 1'
#
loop_
_entity.id
_entity.type
_entity.pdbx_description
1 polymer ?
#
loop_
_entity_poly.entity_id
_entity_poly.type
_entity_poly.pdbx_seq_one_letter_code
_entity_poly.pdbx_strand_id
1 'polypeptide(L)'
;MPFYEGLKTLDYMSVVRICTQASLGDGVISVLAYWSAVVIARSRNWIHAIAITPAIVYLATGLGITIFMEWLATDILDRWQYAPNMPVLPMLGTGLLPILQWSILPLLILFVVRRQTLRKR
;
A
#
# COMPACT_ATOMS: atom_id res chain seq x y z
N MET A 1 -2.57 4.56 17.88
CA MET A 1 -1.77 4.88 16.68
C MET A 1 -1.33 6.33 16.79
N PRO A 2 -0.02 6.64 16.89
CA PRO A 2 0.42 8.00 17.20
C PRO A 2 0.29 8.99 16.05
N PHE A 3 0.12 8.52 14.80
CA PHE A 3 0.16 9.33 13.58
C PHE A 3 -1.20 9.68 12.98
N TYR A 4 -2.29 9.22 13.60
CA TYR A 4 -3.67 9.48 13.17
C TYR A 4 -4.46 10.04 14.35
N GLU A 5 -5.25 11.08 14.12
CA GLU A 5 -6.08 11.70 15.16
C GLU A 5 -7.28 10.83 15.52
N GLY A 6 -7.84 11.06 16.72
CA GLY A 6 -9.10 10.45 17.16
C GLY A 6 -9.03 8.96 17.53
N LEU A 7 -8.04 8.18 17.06
CA LEU A 7 -8.00 6.74 17.36
C LEU A 7 -7.72 6.38 18.83
N LYS A 8 -7.17 7.31 19.62
CA LYS A 8 -6.94 7.07 21.07
C LYS A 8 -8.20 7.25 21.91
N THR A 9 -9.22 7.94 21.38
CA THR A 9 -10.47 8.23 22.10
C THR A 9 -11.60 7.29 21.69
N LEU A 10 -11.40 6.48 20.65
CA LEU A 10 -12.35 5.47 20.19
C LEU A 10 -12.33 4.21 21.06
N ASP A 11 -13.49 3.56 21.12
CA ASP A 11 -13.61 2.22 21.69
C ASP A 11 -12.72 1.20 20.96
N TYR A 12 -12.21 0.20 21.69
CA TYR A 12 -11.30 -0.82 21.16
C TYR A 12 -11.86 -1.54 19.94
N MET A 13 -13.16 -1.87 19.92
CA MET A 13 -13.76 -2.58 18.78
C MET A 13 -13.85 -1.69 17.54
N SER A 14 -14.01 -0.38 17.73
CA SER A 14 -14.01 0.58 16.63
C SER A 14 -12.61 0.70 16.02
N VAL A 15 -11.58 0.76 16.87
CA VAL A 15 -10.18 0.74 16.41
C VAL A 15 -9.90 -0.52 15.61
N VAL A 16 -10.22 -1.71 16.14
CA VAL A 16 -10.00 -2.98 15.42
C VAL A 16 -10.69 -2.97 14.06
N ARG A 17 -11.96 -2.54 13.97
CA ARG A 17 -12.71 -2.48 12.71
C ARG A 17 -12.03 -1.56 11.69
N ILE A 18 -11.62 -0.36 12.10
CA ILE A 18 -10.93 0.60 11.21
C ILE A 18 -9.62 -0.02 10.69
N CYS A 19 -8.82 -0.61 11.57
CA CYS A 19 -7.55 -1.23 11.18
C CYS A 19 -7.75 -2.42 10.25
N THR A 20 -8.74 -3.28 10.54
CA THR A 20 -9.08 -4.41 9.68
C THR A 20 -9.54 -3.93 8.30
N GLN A 21 -10.41 -2.92 8.25
CA GLN A 21 -10.86 -2.36 6.98
C GLN A 21 -9.69 -1.77 6.17
N ALA A 22 -8.78 -1.04 6.82
CA ALA A 22 -7.59 -0.50 6.19
C ALA A 22 -6.69 -1.62 5.63
N SER A 23 -6.41 -2.66 6.43
CA SER A 23 -5.60 -3.80 6.00
C SER A 23 -6.23 -4.58 4.84
N LEU A 24 -7.57 -4.73 4.84
CA LEU A 24 -8.28 -5.34 3.71
C LEU A 24 -8.14 -4.48 2.45
N GLY A 25 -8.26 -3.15 2.58
CA GLY A 25 -8.00 -2.20 1.51
C GLY A 25 -6.60 -2.38 0.91
N ASP A 26 -5.56 -2.42 1.74
CA ASP A 26 -4.18 -2.64 1.31
C ASP A 26 -3.99 -3.97 0.56
N GLY A 27 -4.68 -5.03 1.01
CA GLY A 27 -4.71 -6.31 0.31
C GLY A 27 -5.31 -6.20 -1.09
N VAL A 28 -6.45 -5.49 -1.23
CA VAL A 28 -7.09 -5.25 -2.53
C VAL A 28 -6.18 -4.44 -3.46
N ILE A 29 -5.56 -3.37 -2.98
CA ILE A 29 -4.61 -2.57 -3.77
C ILE A 29 -3.46 -3.45 -4.25
N SER A 30 -2.93 -4.33 -3.39
CA SER A 30 -1.81 -5.22 -3.74
C SER A 30 -2.18 -6.18 -4.87
N VAL A 31 -3.39 -6.74 -4.80
CA VAL A 31 -3.91 -7.63 -5.85
C VAL A 31 -4.10 -6.88 -7.17
N LEU A 32 -4.68 -5.68 -7.13
CA LEU A 32 -4.88 -4.85 -8.33
C LEU A 32 -3.55 -4.47 -8.98
N ALA A 33 -2.57 -4.06 -8.17
CA ALA A 33 -1.22 -3.77 -8.63
C ALA A 33 -0.54 -5.01 -9.25
N TYR A 34 -0.72 -6.20 -8.66
CA TYR A 34 -0.18 -7.42 -9.23
C TYR A 34 -0.78 -7.69 -10.62
N TRP A 35 -2.10 -7.56 -10.75
CA TRP A 35 -2.78 -7.80 -12.03
C TRP A 35 -2.42 -6.77 -13.10
N SER A 36 -2.20 -5.50 -12.75
CA SER A 36 -1.70 -4.51 -13.72
C SER A 36 -0.32 -4.91 -14.26
N ALA A 37 0.57 -5.40 -13.40
CA ALA A 37 1.86 -5.93 -13.80
C ALA A 37 1.74 -7.20 -14.67
N VAL A 38 0.78 -8.09 -14.40
CA VAL A 38 0.49 -9.26 -15.25
C VAL A 38 0.07 -8.85 -16.65
N VAL A 39 -0.78 -7.82 -16.80
CA VAL A 39 -1.22 -7.32 -18.11
C VAL A 39 -0.03 -6.83 -18.93
N ILE A 40 0.88 -6.08 -18.31
CA ILE A 40 2.10 -5.58 -18.96
C ILE A 40 3.08 -6.70 -19.28
N ALA A 41 3.27 -7.65 -18.37
CA ALA A 41 4.15 -8.80 -18.58
C ALA A 41 3.58 -9.85 -19.55
N ARG A 42 2.27 -9.81 -19.83
CA ARG A 42 1.49 -10.86 -20.52
C ARG A 42 1.65 -12.26 -19.92
N SER A 43 2.10 -12.36 -18.67
CA SER A 43 2.41 -13.62 -18.02
C SER A 43 2.44 -13.44 -16.50
N ARG A 44 1.88 -14.40 -15.76
CA ARG A 44 1.93 -14.44 -14.29
C ARG A 44 3.33 -14.75 -13.76
N ASN A 45 4.20 -15.30 -14.60
CA ASN A 45 5.55 -15.71 -14.21
C ASN A 45 6.52 -14.52 -14.03
N TRP A 46 6.07 -13.29 -14.32
CA TRP A 46 6.88 -12.09 -14.14
C TRP A 46 7.44 -11.96 -12.71
N ILE A 47 6.66 -12.41 -11.72
CA ILE A 47 7.02 -12.33 -10.30
C ILE A 47 8.11 -13.33 -9.92
N HIS A 48 8.23 -14.45 -10.64
CA HIS A 48 9.26 -15.45 -10.40
C HIS A 48 10.61 -15.06 -11.01
N ALA A 49 10.59 -14.44 -12.19
CA ALA A 49 11.78 -13.93 -12.85
C ALA A 49 12.16 -12.50 -12.40
N ILE A 50 11.27 -11.81 -11.67
CA ILE A 50 11.33 -10.38 -11.33
C ILE A 50 11.79 -9.56 -12.53
N ALA A 51 10.98 -9.56 -13.59
CA ALA A 51 11.19 -8.65 -14.69
C ALA A 51 11.06 -7.20 -14.18
N ILE A 52 11.99 -6.32 -14.57
CA ILE A 52 12.08 -4.94 -14.05
C ILE A 52 10.82 -4.14 -14.42
N THR A 53 10.38 -4.21 -15.69
CA THR A 53 9.23 -3.41 -16.16
C THR A 53 7.93 -3.75 -15.40
N PRO A 54 7.51 -5.02 -15.26
CA PRO A 54 6.35 -5.37 -14.44
C PRO A 54 6.51 -5.02 -12.96
N ALA A 55 7.72 -5.11 -12.40
CA ALA A 55 7.97 -4.71 -11.01
C ALA A 55 7.79 -3.19 -10.80
N ILE A 56 8.24 -2.37 -11.76
CA ILE A 56 8.00 -0.92 -11.73
C ILE A 56 6.50 -0.62 -11.83
N VAL A 57 5.77 -1.30 -12.73
CA VAL A 57 4.31 -1.14 -12.86
C VAL A 57 3.59 -1.54 -11.57
N TYR A 58 4.00 -2.64 -10.94
CA TYR A 58 3.48 -3.07 -9.66
C TYR A 58 3.63 -1.99 -8.58
N LEU A 59 4.84 -1.41 -8.45
CA LEU A 59 5.12 -0.33 -7.50
C LEU A 59 4.33 0.94 -7.82
N ALA A 60 4.36 1.39 -9.07
CA ALA A 60 3.69 2.60 -9.51
C ALA A 60 2.18 2.51 -9.35
N THR A 61 1.58 1.35 -9.65
CA THR A 61 0.14 1.13 -9.48
C THR A 61 -0.24 1.18 -8.00
N GLY A 62 0.51 0.50 -7.14
CA GLY A 62 0.25 0.49 -5.70
C GLY A 62 0.37 1.90 -5.08
N LEU A 63 1.44 2.62 -5.41
CA LEU A 63 1.64 4.01 -4.98
C LEU A 63 0.54 4.92 -5.51
N GLY A 64 0.21 4.84 -6.79
CA GLY A 64 -0.80 5.69 -7.42
C GLY A 64 -2.19 5.50 -6.80
N ILE A 65 -2.62 4.25 -6.62
CA ILE A 65 -3.91 3.95 -5.98
C ILE A 65 -3.91 4.45 -4.53
N THR A 66 -2.82 4.26 -3.80
CA THR A 66 -2.73 4.68 -2.39
C THR A 66 -2.80 6.19 -2.25
N ILE A 67 -2.04 6.94 -3.05
CA ILE A 67 -2.07 8.40 -3.05
C ILE A 67 -3.49 8.90 -3.36
N PHE A 68 -4.14 8.31 -4.37
CA PHE A 68 -5.51 8.66 -4.72
C PHE A 68 -6.51 8.36 -3.60
N MET A 69 -6.38 7.20 -2.95
CA MET A 69 -7.27 6.79 -1.86
C MET A 69 -7.06 7.60 -0.58
N GLU A 70 -5.82 7.94 -0.24
CA GLU A 70 -5.50 8.84 0.88
C GLU A 70 -6.07 10.23 0.63
N TRP A 71 -5.87 10.79 -0.56
CA TRP A 71 -6.46 12.08 -0.93
C TRP A 71 -7.99 12.07 -0.83
N LEU A 72 -8.63 11.01 -1.32
CA LEU A 72 -10.08 10.85 -1.18
C LEU A 72 -10.50 10.75 0.30
N ALA A 73 -9.73 10.05 1.12
CA ALA A 73 -10.06 9.81 2.52
C ALA A 73 -9.83 11.03 3.42
N THR A 74 -8.77 11.82 3.18
CA THR A 74 -8.45 13.00 3.99
C THR A 74 -9.17 14.25 3.51
N ASP A 75 -9.11 14.55 2.21
CA ASP A 75 -9.52 15.87 1.71
C ASP A 75 -10.98 15.92 1.29
N ILE A 76 -11.51 14.82 0.72
CA ILE A 76 -12.87 14.81 0.17
C ILE A 76 -13.87 14.22 1.16
N LEU A 77 -13.56 13.04 1.72
CA LEU A 77 -14.50 12.29 2.54
C LEU A 77 -14.34 12.55 4.03
N ASP A 78 -13.27 13.26 4.44
CA ASP A 78 -12.93 13.56 5.84
C ASP A 78 -13.07 12.33 6.76
N ARG A 79 -12.65 11.16 6.26
CA ARG A 79 -12.79 9.88 6.97
C ARG A 79 -11.83 9.78 8.14
N TRP A 80 -10.63 10.34 7.98
CA TRP A 80 -9.61 10.39 9.01
C TRP A 80 -8.67 11.56 8.76
N GLN A 81 -8.07 12.05 9.84
CA GLN A 81 -7.09 13.11 9.78
C GLN A 81 -5.74 12.66 10.36
N TYR A 82 -4.68 13.19 9.77
CA TYR A 82 -3.33 12.97 10.24
C TYR A 82 -3.09 13.74 11.54
N ALA A 83 -2.41 13.11 12.50
CA ALA A 83 -2.00 13.79 13.71
C ALA A 83 -0.88 14.82 13.42
N PRO A 84 -0.70 15.85 14.25
CA PRO A 84 0.29 16.92 14.02
C PRO A 84 1.74 16.45 13.89
N ASN A 85 2.03 15.24 14.39
CA ASN A 85 3.34 14.60 14.34
C ASN A 85 3.56 13.74 13.07
N MET A 86 2.56 13.60 12.21
CA MET A 86 2.66 12.86 10.96
C MET A 86 3.33 13.73 9.90
N PRO A 87 4.52 13.37 9.39
CA PRO A 87 5.11 14.08 8.27
C PRO A 87 4.27 13.84 7.01
N VAL A 88 3.82 14.93 6.39
CA VAL A 88 3.05 14.93 5.14
C VAL A 88 3.96 15.39 4.01
N LEU A 89 3.84 14.77 2.84
CA LEU A 89 4.56 15.19 1.65
C LEU A 89 3.81 16.36 0.99
N PRO A 90 4.38 17.59 0.97
CA PRO A 90 3.66 18.79 0.54
C PRO A 90 3.25 18.78 -0.93
N MET A 91 3.95 18.01 -1.78
CA MET A 91 3.60 17.89 -3.20
C MET A 91 2.44 16.93 -3.47
N LEU A 92 2.19 15.97 -2.56
CA LEU A 92 1.21 14.90 -2.76
C LEU A 92 0.02 14.99 -1.79
N GLY A 93 0.10 15.83 -0.75
CA GLY A 93 -0.93 15.91 0.31
C GLY A 93 -1.04 14.66 1.19
N THR A 94 -0.34 13.58 0.84
CA THR A 94 -0.37 12.29 1.54
C THR A 94 0.64 12.22 2.68
N GLY A 95 0.31 11.45 3.71
CA GLY A 95 1.23 11.10 4.78
C GLY A 95 2.43 10.29 4.29
N LEU A 96 3.55 10.39 5.01
CA LEU A 96 4.79 9.65 4.70
C LEU A 96 4.64 8.13 4.89
N LEU A 97 3.86 7.70 5.88
CA LEU A 97 3.72 6.27 6.19
C LEU A 97 3.11 5.45 5.04
N PRO A 98 1.99 5.86 4.40
CA PRO A 98 1.50 5.19 3.20
C PRO A 98 2.57 5.05 2.10
N ILE A 99 3.38 6.09 1.87
CA ILE A 99 4.44 6.07 0.86
C ILE A 99 5.55 5.09 1.22
N LEU A 100 5.99 5.09 2.49
CA LEU A 100 6.98 4.14 2.98
C LEU A 100 6.45 2.70 2.90
N GLN A 101 5.19 2.49 3.25
CA GLN A 101 4.53 1.20 3.17
C GLN A 101 4.59 0.65 1.75
N TRP A 102 4.19 1.45 0.76
CA TRP A 102 4.17 1.05 -0.65
C TRP A 102 5.54 1.08 -1.34
N SER A 103 6.54 1.71 -0.73
CA SER A 103 7.93 1.61 -1.19
C SER A 103 8.62 0.35 -0.65
N ILE A 104 8.32 -0.05 0.59
CA ILE A 104 9.03 -1.13 1.29
C ILE A 104 8.31 -2.47 1.16
N LEU A 105 7.00 -2.56 1.45
CA LEU A 105 6.27 -3.83 1.46
C LEU A 105 6.26 -4.53 0.10
N PRO A 106 5.96 -3.86 -1.03
CA PRO A 106 6.04 -4.48 -2.35
C PRO A 106 7.42 -5.07 -2.67
N LEU A 107 8.50 -4.37 -2.32
CA LEU A 107 9.87 -4.86 -2.52
C LEU A 107 10.15 -6.09 -1.65
N LEU A 108 9.70 -6.08 -0.39
CA LEU A 108 9.79 -7.24 0.49
C LEU A 108 8.98 -8.44 -0.05
N ILE A 109 7.79 -8.22 -0.58
CA ILE A 109 6.96 -9.26 -1.21
C ILE A 109 7.72 -9.89 -2.38
N LEU A 110 8.26 -9.07 -3.29
CA LEU A 110 9.05 -9.58 -4.42
C LEU A 110 10.29 -10.35 -3.95
N PHE A 111 10.98 -9.85 -2.92
CA PHE A 111 12.14 -10.53 -2.33
C PHE A 111 11.77 -11.90 -1.75
N VAL A 112 10.69 -11.98 -0.96
CA VAL A 112 10.23 -13.23 -0.36
C VAL A 112 9.81 -14.23 -1.43
N VAL A 113 9.05 -13.79 -2.45
CA VAL A 113 8.62 -14.65 -3.57
C VAL A 113 9.84 -15.20 -4.32
N ARG A 114 10.85 -14.36 -4.60
CA ARG A 114 12.11 -14.79 -5.22
C ARG A 114 12.80 -15.87 -4.37
N ARG A 115 12.95 -15.62 -3.06
CA ARG A 115 13.65 -16.53 -2.15
C ARG A 115 12.96 -17.89 -2.05
N GLN A 116 11.62 -17.90 -1.98
CA GLN A 116 10.84 -19.13 -1.90
C GLN A 116 10.88 -19.92 -3.22
N THR A 117 10.89 -19.23 -4.37
CA THR A 117 10.97 -19.87 -5.69
C THR A 117 12.36 -20.49 -5.91
N LEU A 118 13.43 -19.80 -5.49
CA LEU A 118 14.80 -20.31 -5.59
C LEU A 118 15.06 -21.51 -4.67
N ARG A 119 14.38 -21.62 -3.52
CA ARG A 119 14.52 -22.76 -2.60
C ARG A 119 13.82 -24.05 -3.08
N LYS A 120 12.93 -23.94 -4.08
CA LYS A 120 12.20 -25.08 -4.65
C LYS A 120 12.82 -25.63 -5.95
N ARG A 121 13.92 -25.04 -6.42
CA ARG A 121 14.74 -25.58 -7.51
C ARG A 121 15.97 -26.25 -6.93
#